data_AF-A0A015IUK4-F1
#
_entry.id   AF-A0A015IUK4-F1
#
_cell.length_a   1.000
_cell.length_b   1.000
_cell.length_c   1.000
_cell.angle_alpha   90.00
_cell.angle_beta   90.00
_cell.angle_gamma   90.00
#
_symmetry.space_group_name_H-M   'P 1'
#
loop_
_entity.id
_entity.type
_entity.pdbx_description
1 polymer ?
#
loop_
_entity_poly.entity_id
_entity_poly.type
_entity_poly.pdbx_seq_one_letter_code
_entity_poly.pdbx_strand_id
1 'polypeptide(L)'
;MDKYEPYMASYEGETMDKILPNLQNSKKKTYFGELPLRKKGNGRSIMVSEFLTEACGRFKLNAQTIENYPNIPQEACIYLIPGKNQEGYWTMNHLLEQVKSKAIPIFEALFPTCIAVFAFDNSSNHAAFLPDALVASKMNHFPGGKQLVMRSTTWGDNNQQDMCFSNDYFDEKLREKPKGMKQILLERGKWKEGLRADCQLCKNGDKDPN
;
A
#
# COMPACT_ATOMS: atom_id res chain seq x y z
N MET A 1 -0.39 -2.00 -26.86
CA MET A 1 -0.69 -2.45 -25.48
C MET A 1 -1.24 -3.88 -25.47
N ASP A 2 -1.82 -4.32 -26.59
CA ASP A 2 -2.23 -5.71 -26.95
C ASP A 2 -1.11 -6.77 -26.89
N LYS A 3 0.12 -6.40 -26.55
CA LYS A 3 1.25 -7.31 -26.56
C LYS A 3 1.15 -8.37 -25.46
N TYR A 4 0.51 -8.05 -24.34
CA TYR A 4 0.48 -8.92 -23.17
C TYR A 4 -0.87 -9.63 -22.93
N GLU A 5 -1.97 -9.11 -23.49
CA GLU A 5 -3.30 -9.73 -23.39
C GLU A 5 -3.33 -11.21 -23.83
N PRO A 6 -2.62 -11.63 -24.91
CA PRO A 6 -2.59 -13.04 -25.32
C PRO A 6 -1.95 -13.98 -24.29
N TYR A 7 -1.24 -13.43 -23.29
CA TYR A 7 -0.56 -14.17 -22.24
C TYR A 7 -1.32 -14.15 -20.91
N MET A 8 -2.49 -13.51 -20.85
CA MET A 8 -3.31 -13.36 -19.66
C MET A 8 -4.56 -14.24 -19.70
N ALA A 9 -4.97 -14.74 -18.54
CA ALA A 9 -6.29 -15.36 -18.43
C ALA A 9 -7.36 -14.27 -18.44
N SER A 10 -8.38 -14.45 -19.27
CA SER A 10 -9.60 -13.65 -19.24
C SER A 10 -10.66 -14.34 -18.40
N TYR A 11 -11.73 -13.61 -18.08
CA TYR A 11 -12.87 -14.13 -17.33
C TYR A 11 -14.15 -13.67 -18.05
N GLU A 12 -15.09 -14.59 -18.27
CA GLU A 12 -16.36 -14.32 -18.94
C GLU A 12 -17.53 -14.88 -18.13
N GLY A 13 -18.72 -14.32 -18.33
CA GLY A 13 -19.95 -14.75 -17.68
C GLY A 13 -20.12 -14.26 -16.23
N GLU A 14 -21.34 -14.40 -15.72
CA GLU A 14 -21.73 -13.99 -14.36
C GLU A 14 -20.98 -14.77 -13.27
N THR A 15 -20.52 -15.99 -13.57
CA THR A 15 -19.74 -16.84 -12.66
C THR A 15 -18.23 -16.54 -12.66
N MET A 16 -17.78 -15.57 -13.48
CA MET A 16 -16.36 -15.31 -13.75
C MET A 16 -15.61 -16.57 -14.17
N ASP A 17 -16.11 -17.26 -15.18
CA ASP A 17 -15.46 -18.46 -15.71
C ASP A 17 -14.13 -18.09 -16.37
N LYS A 18 -13.06 -18.73 -15.92
CA LYS A 18 -11.70 -18.41 -16.34
C LYS A 18 -11.39 -19.00 -17.73
N ILE A 19 -11.06 -18.13 -18.67
CA ILE A 19 -10.55 -18.46 -20.00
C ILE A 19 -9.02 -18.35 -19.98
N LEU A 20 -8.33 -19.41 -20.42
CA LEU A 20 -6.88 -19.46 -20.41
C LEU A 20 -6.27 -18.76 -21.64
N PRO A 21 -5.10 -18.10 -21.50
CA PRO A 21 -4.40 -17.48 -22.62
C PRO A 21 -3.94 -18.52 -23.63
N ASN A 22 -3.99 -18.15 -24.91
CA ASN A 22 -3.44 -18.96 -25.99
C ASN A 22 -1.91 -18.76 -26.08
N LEU A 23 -1.18 -19.56 -25.31
CA LEU A 23 0.28 -19.56 -25.29
C LEU A 23 0.82 -20.43 -26.45
N GLN A 24 1.45 -19.81 -27.45
CA GLN A 24 2.12 -20.56 -28.53
C GLN A 24 3.11 -21.58 -27.94
N ASN A 25 3.01 -22.82 -28.42
CA ASN A 25 3.76 -23.99 -27.97
C ASN A 25 5.29 -23.80 -28.12
N SER A 26 5.90 -23.19 -27.10
CA SER A 26 7.30 -23.43 -26.77
C SER A 26 7.44 -23.53 -25.24
N LYS A 27 7.27 -24.78 -24.77
CA LYS A 27 7.67 -25.27 -23.43
C LYS A 27 6.99 -24.65 -22.20
N LYS A 28 5.70 -24.35 -22.22
CA LYS A 28 4.96 -24.06 -20.96
C LYS A 28 3.63 -24.80 -20.93
N LYS A 29 3.50 -25.69 -19.94
CA LYS A 29 2.30 -26.48 -19.64
C LYS A 29 1.43 -25.70 -18.66
N THR A 30 0.14 -25.59 -18.96
CA THR A 30 -0.89 -25.18 -18.01
C THR A 30 -1.30 -26.42 -17.20
N TYR A 31 -1.27 -26.35 -15.87
CA TYR A 31 -1.63 -27.47 -15.00
C TYR A 31 -2.92 -27.16 -14.25
N PHE A 32 -3.85 -28.11 -14.24
CA PHE A 32 -5.01 -28.14 -13.33
C PHE A 32 -4.81 -29.27 -12.31
N GLY A 33 -5.06 -29.00 -11.03
CA GLY A 33 -4.76 -29.88 -9.88
C GLY A 33 -3.86 -29.20 -8.84
N GLU A 34 -3.41 -29.94 -7.80
CA GLU A 34 -2.36 -29.45 -6.89
C GLU A 34 -1.17 -28.95 -7.70
N LEU A 35 -0.92 -27.63 -7.65
CA LEU A 35 0.21 -27.03 -8.32
C LEU A 35 1.47 -27.42 -7.53
N PRO A 36 2.37 -28.27 -8.07
CA PRO A 36 3.65 -28.44 -7.42
C PRO A 36 4.34 -27.08 -7.48
N LEU A 37 4.46 -26.41 -6.33
CA LEU A 37 5.11 -25.11 -6.19
C LEU A 37 6.53 -25.24 -6.73
N ARG A 38 6.72 -24.85 -7.99
CA ARG A 38 8.05 -24.83 -8.59
C ARG A 38 8.80 -23.65 -8.00
N LYS A 39 10.08 -23.85 -7.70
CA LYS A 39 10.96 -22.74 -7.34
C LYS A 39 10.85 -21.66 -8.42
N LYS A 40 10.57 -20.44 -7.99
CA LYS A 40 10.54 -19.27 -8.86
C LYS A 40 11.90 -19.19 -9.58
N GLY A 41 11.89 -19.31 -10.90
CA GLY A 41 13.11 -19.18 -11.69
C GLY A 41 13.53 -17.71 -11.86
N ASN A 42 14.72 -17.49 -12.44
CA ASN A 42 15.25 -16.15 -12.74
C ASN A 42 14.51 -15.43 -13.90
N GLY A 43 13.31 -15.90 -14.26
CA GLY A 43 12.51 -15.29 -15.30
C GLY A 43 12.01 -13.90 -14.91
N ARG A 44 11.79 -13.04 -15.90
CA ARG A 44 11.12 -11.75 -15.68
C ARG A 44 9.65 -12.01 -15.33
N SER A 45 9.18 -11.34 -14.28
CA SER A 45 7.75 -11.29 -13.94
C SER A 45 7.12 -10.01 -14.46
N ILE A 46 5.81 -10.07 -14.66
CA ILE A 46 4.94 -8.91 -14.86
C ILE A 46 3.93 -8.99 -13.73
N MET A 47 3.66 -7.87 -13.09
CA MET A 47 2.55 -7.70 -12.18
C MET A 47 1.43 -6.98 -12.91
N VAL A 48 0.21 -7.45 -12.70
CA VAL A 48 -1.00 -6.82 -13.20
C VAL A 48 -1.90 -6.56 -12.00
N SER A 49 -2.38 -5.33 -11.85
CA SER A 49 -3.40 -4.95 -10.90
C SER A 49 -4.64 -4.55 -11.66
N GLU A 50 -5.78 -5.17 -11.35
CA GLU A 50 -7.02 -5.00 -12.09
C GLU A 50 -8.22 -5.06 -11.14
N PHE A 51 -9.22 -4.21 -11.41
CA PHE A 51 -10.52 -4.28 -10.76
C PHE A 51 -11.46 -5.14 -11.58
N LEU A 52 -12.10 -6.09 -10.90
CA LEU A 52 -13.16 -6.93 -11.46
C LEU A 52 -14.45 -6.66 -10.70
N THR A 53 -15.57 -6.64 -11.41
CA THR A 53 -16.90 -6.55 -10.82
C THR A 53 -17.80 -7.60 -11.45
N GLU A 54 -18.80 -8.07 -10.70
CA GLU A 54 -19.79 -9.01 -11.22
C GLU A 54 -20.60 -8.39 -12.37
N ALA A 55 -20.91 -7.09 -12.28
CA ALA A 55 -21.76 -6.41 -13.25
C ALA A 55 -21.14 -6.22 -14.65
N CYS A 56 -19.81 -6.06 -14.74
CA CYS A 56 -19.14 -5.78 -16.01
C CYS A 56 -17.83 -6.54 -16.26
N GLY A 57 -17.47 -7.50 -15.40
CA GLY A 57 -16.20 -8.21 -15.48
C GLY A 57 -15.04 -7.24 -15.27
N ARG A 58 -14.18 -7.06 -16.28
CA ARG A 58 -13.08 -6.09 -16.22
C ARG A 58 -13.62 -4.67 -16.10
N PHE A 59 -13.08 -3.91 -15.15
CA PHE A 59 -13.55 -2.57 -14.88
C PHE A 59 -13.08 -1.58 -15.96
N LYS A 60 -13.88 -1.49 -17.04
CA LYS A 60 -13.60 -0.80 -18.30
C LYS A 60 -14.84 -0.06 -18.82
N LEU A 61 -14.63 1.11 -19.43
CA LEU A 61 -15.68 1.87 -20.10
C LEU A 61 -16.18 1.15 -21.36
N ASN A 62 -17.48 1.24 -21.63
CA ASN A 62 -18.04 0.83 -22.92
C ASN A 62 -17.87 1.94 -23.98
N ALA A 63 -18.09 1.60 -25.26
CA ALA A 63 -17.86 2.53 -26.37
C ALA A 63 -18.67 3.84 -26.25
N GLN A 64 -19.91 3.76 -25.79
CA GLN A 64 -20.77 4.93 -25.60
C GLN A 64 -20.27 5.83 -24.46
N THR A 65 -19.83 5.25 -23.35
CA THR A 65 -19.27 6.01 -22.23
C THR A 65 -17.93 6.65 -22.60
N ILE A 66 -17.11 6.01 -23.45
CA ILE A 66 -15.85 6.60 -23.95
C ILE A 66 -16.12 7.87 -24.75
N GLU A 67 -17.14 7.87 -25.60
CA GLU A 67 -17.53 9.04 -26.39
C GLU A 67 -18.03 10.20 -25.50
N ASN A 68 -18.81 9.87 -24.46
CA ASN A 68 -19.33 10.85 -23.51
C ASN A 68 -18.25 11.39 -22.56
N TYR A 69 -17.20 10.60 -22.26
CA TYR A 69 -16.17 10.93 -21.28
C TYR A 69 -14.75 10.67 -21.83
N PRO A 70 -14.29 11.43 -22.84
CA PRO A 70 -13.01 11.16 -23.52
C PRO A 70 -11.78 11.35 -22.63
N ASN A 71 -11.92 12.07 -21.51
CA ASN A 71 -10.82 12.37 -20.59
C ASN A 71 -10.69 11.36 -19.43
N ILE A 72 -11.60 10.39 -19.35
CA ILE A 72 -11.58 9.35 -18.31
C ILE A 72 -10.74 8.16 -18.81
N PRO A 73 -9.91 7.53 -17.96
CA PRO A 73 -9.21 6.31 -18.34
C PRO A 73 -10.18 5.23 -18.80
N GLN A 74 -9.83 4.52 -19.88
CA GLN A 74 -10.73 3.51 -20.45
C GLN A 74 -10.82 2.26 -19.57
N GLU A 75 -9.75 1.88 -18.86
CA GLU A 75 -9.71 0.70 -18.00
C GLU A 75 -8.94 0.96 -16.70
N ALA A 76 -9.40 0.34 -15.61
CA ALA A 76 -8.76 0.40 -14.30
C ALA A 76 -7.66 -0.67 -14.14
N CYS A 77 -6.86 -0.89 -15.18
CA CYS A 77 -5.76 -1.85 -15.18
C CYS A 77 -4.39 -1.15 -15.10
N ILE A 78 -3.47 -1.69 -14.31
CA ILE A 78 -2.08 -1.24 -14.21
C ILE A 78 -1.13 -2.43 -14.37
N TYR A 79 -0.09 -2.21 -15.16
CA TYR A 79 1.01 -3.14 -15.35
C TYR A 79 2.25 -2.59 -14.66
N LEU A 80 3.01 -3.47 -14.01
CA LEU A 80 4.28 -3.14 -13.39
C LEU A 80 5.27 -4.29 -13.64
N ILE A 81 6.50 -3.98 -14.02
CA ILE A 81 7.59 -4.94 -14.17
C ILE A 81 8.39 -4.95 -12.86
N PRO A 82 8.15 -5.91 -11.95
CA PRO A 82 8.76 -5.84 -10.64
C PRO A 82 10.25 -6.19 -10.67
N GLY A 83 11.04 -5.47 -9.88
CA GLY A 83 12.45 -5.78 -9.63
C GLY A 83 13.29 -4.59 -9.16
N LYS A 84 14.37 -4.90 -8.43
CA LYS A 84 15.32 -3.92 -7.84
C LYS A 84 16.00 -2.98 -8.86
N ASN A 85 15.97 -3.33 -10.16
CA ASN A 85 16.49 -2.54 -11.28
C ASN A 85 15.45 -2.44 -12.43
N GLN A 86 14.17 -2.46 -12.09
CA GLN A 86 13.06 -2.32 -13.03
C GLN A 86 12.13 -1.21 -12.52
N GLU A 87 10.82 -1.40 -12.54
CA GLU A 87 9.82 -0.42 -12.08
C GLU A 87 9.56 -0.50 -10.57
N GLY A 88 10.40 -1.23 -9.83
CA GLY A 88 10.29 -1.38 -8.38
C GLY A 88 9.34 -2.50 -7.98
N TYR A 89 8.57 -2.29 -6.92
CA TYR A 89 7.56 -3.24 -6.44
C TYR A 89 6.24 -2.50 -6.29
N TRP A 90 5.13 -3.24 -6.35
CA TRP A 90 3.83 -2.68 -6.04
C TRP A 90 3.77 -2.21 -4.59
N THR A 91 3.19 -1.03 -4.38
CA THR A 91 3.10 -0.37 -3.08
C THR A 91 1.69 0.18 -2.88
N MET A 92 1.38 0.59 -1.65
CA MET A 92 0.13 1.30 -1.35
C MET A 92 -0.10 2.52 -2.25
N ASN A 93 0.96 3.26 -2.59
CA ASN A 93 0.83 4.44 -3.45
C ASN A 93 0.32 4.06 -4.85
N HIS A 94 0.80 2.97 -5.43
CA HIS A 94 0.31 2.48 -6.72
C HIS A 94 -1.17 2.09 -6.65
N LEU A 95 -1.59 1.41 -5.57
CA LEU A 95 -2.99 1.09 -5.35
C LEU A 95 -3.85 2.36 -5.20
N LEU A 96 -3.43 3.29 -4.36
CA LEU A 96 -4.14 4.54 -4.12
C LEU A 96 -4.28 5.35 -5.40
N GLU A 97 -3.20 5.43 -6.19
CA GLU A 97 -3.19 6.10 -7.48
C GLU A 97 -4.12 5.40 -8.47
N GLN A 98 -4.09 4.06 -8.58
CA GLN A 98 -5.02 3.31 -9.43
C GLN A 98 -6.48 3.55 -9.03
N VAL A 99 -6.80 3.54 -7.74
CA VAL A 99 -8.16 3.78 -7.24
C VAL A 99 -8.61 5.19 -7.59
N LYS A 100 -7.79 6.20 -7.28
CA LYS A 100 -8.15 7.61 -7.48
C LYS A 100 -8.18 8.02 -8.94
N SER A 101 -7.17 7.64 -9.71
CA SER A 101 -7.00 8.14 -11.08
C SER A 101 -7.79 7.31 -12.09
N LYS A 102 -8.07 6.03 -11.81
CA LYS A 102 -8.76 5.15 -12.76
C LYS A 102 -10.08 4.61 -12.22
N ALA A 103 -10.08 3.91 -11.09
CA ALA A 103 -11.26 3.18 -10.64
C ALA A 103 -12.44 4.10 -10.32
N ILE A 104 -12.23 5.17 -9.55
CA ILE A 104 -13.29 6.12 -9.18
C ILE A 104 -13.88 6.80 -10.43
N PRO A 105 -13.09 7.41 -11.33
CA PRO A 105 -13.64 8.03 -12.55
C PRO A 105 -14.41 7.05 -13.43
N ILE A 106 -13.91 5.81 -13.58
CA ILE A 106 -14.60 4.76 -14.35
C ILE A 106 -15.92 4.38 -13.68
N PHE A 107 -15.93 4.24 -12.35
CA PHE A 107 -17.14 3.93 -11.60
C PHE A 107 -18.21 5.01 -11.79
N GLU A 108 -17.84 6.27 -11.59
CA GLU A 108 -18.78 7.41 -11.69
C GLU A 108 -19.38 7.53 -13.08
N ALA A 109 -18.62 7.19 -14.13
CA ALA A 109 -19.09 7.20 -15.50
C ALA A 109 -20.02 6.01 -15.84
N LEU A 110 -19.77 4.83 -15.27
CA LEU A 110 -20.57 3.63 -15.51
C LEU A 110 -21.84 3.57 -14.64
N PHE A 111 -21.78 4.09 -13.42
CA PHE A 111 -22.82 3.97 -12.41
C PHE A 111 -23.12 5.33 -11.75
N PRO A 112 -23.60 6.33 -12.50
CA PRO A 112 -23.73 7.72 -12.03
C PRO A 112 -24.71 7.90 -10.86
N THR A 113 -25.59 6.93 -10.61
CA THR A 113 -26.58 6.96 -9.53
C THR A 113 -26.20 6.08 -8.33
N CYS A 114 -25.03 5.44 -8.36
CA CYS A 114 -24.57 4.52 -7.33
C CYS A 114 -23.44 5.11 -6.49
N ILE A 115 -23.21 4.53 -5.31
CA ILE A 115 -22.07 4.85 -4.46
C ILE A 115 -21.13 3.64 -4.43
N ALA A 116 -19.87 3.84 -4.79
CA ALA A 116 -18.86 2.79 -4.71
C ALA A 116 -18.36 2.62 -3.28
N VAL A 117 -18.24 1.37 -2.84
CA VAL A 117 -17.55 0.99 -1.61
C VAL A 117 -16.37 0.10 -1.99
N PHE A 118 -15.15 0.60 -1.75
CA PHE A 118 -13.92 -0.17 -1.96
C PHE A 118 -13.44 -0.76 -0.64
N ALA A 119 -13.52 -2.09 -0.53
CA ALA A 119 -12.96 -2.84 0.60
C ALA A 119 -11.71 -3.60 0.15
N PHE A 120 -10.65 -3.53 0.96
CA PHE A 120 -9.39 -4.22 0.69
C PHE A 120 -9.11 -5.21 1.82
N ASP A 121 -8.58 -6.39 1.47
CA ASP A 121 -8.14 -7.36 2.47
C ASP A 121 -6.83 -6.90 3.14
N ASN A 122 -6.45 -7.52 4.26
CA ASN A 122 -5.26 -7.12 5.03
C ASN A 122 -3.96 -7.64 4.41
N SER A 123 -3.76 -7.48 3.10
CA SER A 123 -2.45 -7.65 2.49
C SER A 123 -1.42 -6.70 3.14
N SER A 124 -0.16 -7.11 3.27
CA SER A 124 0.89 -6.32 3.92
C SER A 124 1.10 -4.93 3.28
N ASN A 125 0.60 -4.73 2.06
CA ASN A 125 0.60 -3.44 1.38
C ASN A 125 -0.40 -2.45 1.99
N HIS A 126 -1.42 -2.92 2.73
CA HIS A 126 -2.43 -2.08 3.37
C HIS A 126 -2.06 -1.65 4.79
N ALA A 127 -1.06 -2.29 5.42
CA ALA A 127 -0.53 -1.90 6.73
C ALA A 127 0.48 -0.72 6.66
N ALA A 128 0.53 -0.02 5.52
CA ALA A 128 1.43 1.10 5.32
C ALA A 128 0.94 2.34 6.08
N PHE A 129 1.70 2.77 7.06
CA PHE A 129 1.49 4.05 7.74
C PHE A 129 1.79 5.23 6.81
N LEU A 130 1.14 6.37 7.05
CA LEU A 130 1.50 7.63 6.41
C LEU A 130 2.97 7.99 6.69
N PRO A 131 3.67 8.71 5.79
CA PRO A 131 5.10 9.03 5.95
C PRO A 131 5.42 9.74 7.27
N ASP A 132 4.47 10.51 7.79
CA ASP A 132 4.54 11.31 9.02
C ASP A 132 3.65 10.74 10.14
N ALA A 133 3.17 9.50 10.02
CA ALA A 133 2.34 8.87 11.03
C ALA A 133 3.09 8.68 12.35
N LEU A 134 2.34 8.71 13.45
CA LEU A 134 2.83 8.44 14.80
C LEU A 134 3.09 6.94 14.98
N VAL A 135 4.35 6.53 14.88
CA VAL A 135 4.75 5.11 15.00
C VAL A 135 5.86 4.97 16.04
N ALA A 136 5.47 4.78 17.30
CA ALA A 136 6.40 4.72 18.43
C ALA A 136 7.55 3.71 18.24
N SER A 137 7.28 2.56 17.62
CA SER A 137 8.29 1.53 17.33
C SER A 137 9.37 1.95 16.32
N LYS A 138 9.17 3.06 15.61
CA LYS A 138 10.12 3.67 14.66
C LYS A 138 10.77 4.94 15.20
N MET A 139 10.62 5.22 16.50
CA MET A 139 11.31 6.31 17.16
C MET A 139 12.65 5.83 17.73
N ASN A 140 13.65 6.69 17.66
CA ASN A 140 14.91 6.49 18.35
C ASN A 140 14.76 6.82 19.83
N HIS A 141 15.62 6.23 20.67
CA HIS A 141 15.69 6.59 22.08
C HIS A 141 16.09 8.07 22.27
N PHE A 142 17.11 8.50 21.50
CA PHE A 142 17.62 9.88 21.48
C PHE A 142 17.19 10.60 20.20
N PRO A 143 17.19 11.95 20.18
CA PRO A 143 16.76 12.69 18.99
C PRO A 143 17.63 12.50 17.76
N GLY A 144 17.06 12.81 16.60
CA GLY A 144 17.73 12.76 15.31
C GLY A 144 17.97 11.33 14.80
N GLY A 145 19.06 11.12 14.07
CA GLY A 145 19.38 9.85 13.43
C GLY A 145 18.39 9.46 12.33
N LYS A 146 18.36 8.17 11.98
CA LYS A 146 17.44 7.62 10.98
C LYS A 146 16.06 7.34 11.60
N GLN A 147 15.38 8.39 12.03
CA GLN A 147 14.00 8.35 12.55
C GLN A 147 13.03 9.05 11.59
N LEU A 148 11.77 8.61 11.58
CA LEU A 148 10.69 9.28 10.85
C LEU A 148 10.36 10.65 11.45
N VAL A 149 10.15 11.64 10.58
CA VAL A 149 9.59 12.95 10.96
C VAL A 149 8.09 12.78 11.13
N MET A 150 7.63 12.63 12.37
CA MET A 150 6.22 12.41 12.68
C MET A 150 5.50 13.75 12.88
N ARG A 151 4.21 13.79 12.56
CA ARG A 151 3.35 14.96 12.79
C ARG A 151 3.15 15.24 14.28
N SER A 152 2.87 16.49 14.63
CA SER A 152 2.42 16.85 15.98
C SER A 152 1.09 16.18 16.32
N THR A 153 0.87 15.99 17.61
CA THR A 153 -0.30 15.25 18.14
C THR A 153 -0.77 15.83 19.46
N THR A 154 -1.80 15.24 20.03
CA THR A 154 -2.26 15.53 21.39
C THR A 154 -2.10 14.31 22.29
N TRP A 155 -2.01 14.54 23.60
CA TRP A 155 -1.92 13.50 24.61
C TRP A 155 -2.73 13.87 25.87
N GLY A 156 -3.37 12.88 26.48
CA GLY A 156 -4.21 13.06 27.67
C GLY A 156 -5.35 14.04 27.40
N ASP A 157 -5.52 15.02 28.28
CA ASP A 157 -6.55 16.06 28.21
C ASP A 157 -6.22 17.14 27.15
N ASN A 158 -6.02 16.72 25.89
CA ASN A 158 -5.70 17.58 24.74
C ASN A 158 -4.40 18.40 24.84
N ASN A 159 -3.41 17.93 25.60
CA ASN A 159 -2.10 18.58 25.65
C ASN A 159 -1.39 18.41 24.31
N GLN A 160 -1.00 19.51 23.68
CA GLN A 160 -0.26 19.49 22.41
C GLN A 160 1.14 18.88 22.62
N GLN A 161 1.56 18.07 21.65
CA GLN A 161 2.85 17.42 21.61
C GLN A 161 3.45 17.56 20.22
N ASP A 162 4.49 18.38 20.10
CA ASP A 162 5.34 18.38 18.92
C ASP A 162 6.30 17.20 18.96
N MET A 163 6.39 16.49 17.84
CA MET A 163 7.26 15.34 17.66
C MET A 163 8.65 15.71 17.12
N CYS A 164 8.83 16.97 16.71
CA CYS A 164 10.11 17.54 16.28
C CYS A 164 10.44 18.77 17.13
N PHE A 165 11.71 19.12 17.22
CA PHE A 165 12.10 20.39 17.83
C PHE A 165 11.76 21.56 16.92
N SER A 166 11.42 22.69 17.52
CA SER A 166 11.19 23.94 16.80
C SER A 166 12.47 24.44 16.13
N ASN A 167 12.31 25.29 15.12
CA ASN A 167 13.44 25.90 14.40
C ASN A 167 14.21 26.92 15.27
N ASP A 168 13.60 27.44 16.34
CA ASP A 168 14.23 28.36 17.31
C ASP A 168 14.80 27.64 18.54
N TYR A 169 14.92 26.31 18.50
CA TYR A 169 15.42 25.54 19.64
C TYR A 169 16.85 25.95 20.03
N PHE A 170 17.12 25.96 21.35
CA PHE A 170 18.37 26.49 21.91
C PHE A 170 19.61 25.73 21.42
N ASP A 171 19.49 24.41 21.23
CA ASP A 171 20.54 23.60 20.64
C ASP A 171 20.38 23.59 19.11
N GLU A 172 21.27 24.31 18.44
CA GLU A 172 21.30 24.43 16.97
C GLU A 172 21.34 23.08 16.26
N LYS A 173 21.99 22.07 16.85
CA LYS A 173 22.10 20.74 16.24
C LYS A 173 20.79 19.97 16.25
N LEU A 174 19.87 20.35 17.13
CA LEU A 174 18.60 19.68 17.33
C LEU A 174 17.42 20.37 16.64
N ARG A 175 17.59 21.61 16.15
CA ARG A 175 16.55 22.34 15.41
C ARG A 175 15.97 21.48 14.28
N GLU A 176 14.64 21.42 14.23
CA GLU A 176 13.85 20.64 13.26
C GLU A 176 14.12 19.12 13.27
N LYS A 177 14.94 18.62 14.20
CA LYS A 177 15.19 17.19 14.32
C LYS A 177 14.02 16.49 15.01
N PRO A 178 13.73 15.24 14.62
CA PRO A 178 12.72 14.46 15.30
C PRO A 178 13.18 14.16 16.74
N LYS A 179 12.27 14.34 17.70
CA LYS A 179 12.52 14.05 19.12
C LYS A 179 12.57 12.54 19.35
N GLY A 180 13.50 12.11 20.20
CA GLY A 180 13.57 10.72 20.65
C GLY A 180 12.51 10.41 21.70
N MET A 181 12.26 9.12 21.94
CA MET A 181 11.30 8.65 22.95
C MET A 181 11.58 9.22 24.34
N LYS A 182 12.86 9.33 24.73
CA LYS A 182 13.24 9.90 26.04
C LYS A 182 12.78 11.34 26.18
N GLN A 183 12.98 12.16 25.14
CA GLN A 183 12.58 13.57 25.14
C GLN A 183 11.05 13.70 25.27
N ILE A 184 10.29 12.95 24.48
CA ILE A 184 8.82 12.97 24.53
C ILE A 184 8.30 12.50 25.90
N LEU A 185 8.89 11.45 26.49
CA LEU A 185 8.48 10.96 27.81
C LEU A 185 8.84 11.93 28.93
N LEU A 186 9.95 12.67 28.82
CA LEU A 186 10.31 13.74 29.74
C LEU A 186 9.28 14.89 29.67
N GLU A 187 8.97 15.36 28.46
CA GLU A 187 7.97 16.41 28.23
C GLU A 187 6.59 16.03 28.77
N ARG A 188 6.23 14.74 28.70
CA ARG A 188 4.97 14.21 29.24
C ARG A 188 5.01 13.89 30.75
N GLY A 189 6.16 14.05 31.42
CA GLY A 189 6.33 13.65 32.82
C GLY A 189 6.17 12.15 33.07
N LYS A 190 6.45 11.30 32.07
CA LYS A 190 6.33 9.84 32.12
C LYS A 190 7.68 9.12 32.12
N TRP A 191 8.78 9.83 31.96
CA TRP A 191 10.12 9.25 32.03
C TRP A 191 10.46 8.74 33.44
N LYS A 192 11.11 7.59 33.51
CA LYS A 192 11.64 7.00 34.75
C LYS A 192 13.07 6.51 34.49
N GLU A 193 13.95 6.70 35.46
CA GLU A 193 15.31 6.16 35.37
C GLU A 193 15.30 4.63 35.26
N GLY A 194 16.17 4.09 34.40
CA GLY A 194 16.23 2.67 34.09
C GLY A 194 15.19 2.16 33.08
N LEU A 195 14.31 3.04 32.55
CA LEU A 195 13.36 2.66 31.50
C LEU A 195 14.12 2.30 30.21
N ARG A 196 13.84 1.12 29.65
CA ARG A 196 14.46 0.63 28.41
C ARG A 196 13.57 0.96 27.22
N ALA A 197 14.18 1.38 26.11
CA ALA A 197 13.47 1.68 24.87
C ALA A 197 12.73 0.45 24.31
N ASP A 198 13.32 -0.72 24.50
CA ASP A 198 12.78 -2.00 24.06
C ASP A 198 12.43 -2.90 25.24
N CYS A 199 11.18 -3.36 25.28
CA CYS A 199 10.78 -4.43 26.19
C CYS A 199 11.29 -5.78 25.67
N GLN A 200 12.13 -6.46 26.45
CA GLN A 200 12.70 -7.75 26.07
C GLN A 200 11.65 -8.88 26.01
N LEU A 201 10.61 -8.80 26.86
CA LEU A 201 9.50 -9.75 26.85
C LEU A 201 8.71 -9.65 25.54
N CYS A 202 8.39 -8.42 25.10
CA CYS A 202 7.73 -8.18 23.81
C CYS A 202 8.57 -8.64 22.62
N LYS A 203 9.90 -8.56 22.70
CA LYS A 203 10.81 -9.03 21.64
C LYS A 203 10.84 -10.56 21.53
N ASN A 204 10.64 -11.26 22.63
CA ASN A 204 10.64 -12.72 22.68
C ASN A 204 9.28 -13.35 22.34
N GLY A 205 8.27 -12.54 22.01
CA GLY A 205 6.95 -13.02 21.59
C GLY A 205 5.98 -13.31 22.74
N ASP A 206 6.38 -13.06 23.99
CA ASP A 206 5.48 -13.08 25.13
C ASP A 206 4.57 -11.84 25.04
N LYS A 207 3.36 -12.05 24.53
CA LYS A 207 2.32 -11.04 24.54
C LYS A 207 1.75 -10.96 25.96
N ASP A 208 1.70 -9.75 26.49
CA ASP A 208 1.02 -9.46 27.76
C ASP A 208 -0.45 -9.91 27.65
N PRO A 209 -0.98 -10.71 28.58
CA PRO A 209 -2.39 -11.07 28.61
C PRO A 209 -3.17 -9.90 29.23
N ASN A 210 -3.36 -8.83 28.47
CA ASN A 210 -4.32 -7.78 28.81
C ASN A 210 -5.05 -7.31 27.56
#